data_AF-A0A534L9C0-F1
#
_entry.id   AF-A0A534L9C0-F1
#
_cell.length_a   1.000
_cell.length_b   1.000
_cell.length_c   1.000
_cell.angle_alpha   90.00
_cell.angle_beta   90.00
_cell.angle_gamma   90.00
#
_symmetry.space_group_name_H-M   'P 1'
#
loop_
_entity.id
_entity.type
_entity.pdbx_description
1 polymer ?
#
loop_
_entity_poly.entity_id
_entity_poly.type
_entity_poly.pdbx_seq_one_letter_code
_entity_poly.pdbx_strand_id
1 'polypeptide(L)'
;MSDLLDAIEAEARGDFAAALPHYEKLTTSGSALDRVGIHQALARCNEKLGRLKDGGRWRRKAGQGYVALSDDEMARDERQYLALVEYRNAVQDLHGDASLPEVAKEYAAVLKDNFSGGAEGLTHEGLFAGAFFRALGDHLTAAKYLFDTAEAMSEQATTTGDANLREATILAYERAMDSATKAGRADVARVAQMRAYDLKQMT
;
A
#
# COMPACT_ATOMS: atom_id res chain seq x y z
N MET A 1 -31.29 3.55 10.73
CA MET A 1 -30.63 3.38 12.04
C MET A 1 -30.58 1.94 12.52
N SER A 2 -31.50 1.02 12.15
CA SER A 2 -31.36 -0.39 12.56
C SER A 2 -30.20 -1.11 11.86
N ASP A 3 -30.05 -0.98 10.53
CA ASP A 3 -29.00 -1.74 9.82
C ASP A 3 -27.57 -1.50 10.34
N LEU A 4 -27.23 -0.29 10.81
CA LEU A 4 -25.88 -0.05 11.35
C LEU A 4 -25.65 -0.80 12.66
N LEU A 5 -26.64 -0.78 13.57
CA LEU A 5 -26.57 -1.51 14.82
C LEU A 5 -26.58 -3.02 14.57
N ASP A 6 -27.46 -3.50 13.70
CA ASP A 6 -27.57 -4.91 13.32
C ASP A 6 -26.25 -5.42 12.71
N ALA A 7 -25.60 -4.62 11.85
CA ALA A 7 -24.30 -4.95 11.26
C ALA A 7 -23.19 -5.05 12.31
N ILE A 8 -23.09 -4.05 13.21
CA ILE A 8 -22.07 -4.01 14.26
C ILE A 8 -22.24 -5.17 15.24
N GLU A 9 -23.48 -5.47 15.66
CA GLU A 9 -23.76 -6.59 16.58
C GLU A 9 -23.48 -7.95 15.96
N ALA A 10 -23.72 -8.10 14.65
CA ALA A 10 -23.33 -9.31 13.92
C ALA A 10 -21.80 -9.43 13.80
N GLU A 11 -21.09 -8.36 13.41
CA GLU A 11 -19.62 -8.33 13.32
C GLU A 11 -18.98 -8.63 14.69
N ALA A 12 -19.49 -8.04 15.77
CA ALA A 12 -18.99 -8.25 17.13
C ALA A 12 -19.12 -9.70 17.62
N ARG A 13 -20.10 -10.44 17.09
CA ARG A 13 -20.29 -11.89 17.36
C ARG A 13 -19.49 -12.79 16.41
N GLY A 14 -18.78 -12.21 15.44
CA GLY A 14 -18.07 -12.94 14.40
C GLY A 14 -18.98 -13.48 13.29
N ASP A 15 -20.25 -13.07 13.23
CA ASP A 15 -21.18 -13.43 12.16
C ASP A 15 -21.07 -12.43 11.00
N PHE A 16 -19.94 -12.49 10.30
CA PHE A 16 -19.65 -11.61 9.17
C PHE A 16 -20.61 -11.82 8.00
N ALA A 17 -21.19 -13.02 7.87
CA ALA A 17 -22.17 -13.31 6.82
C ALA A 17 -23.48 -12.55 7.05
N ALA A 18 -23.93 -12.46 8.31
CA ALA A 18 -25.09 -11.66 8.67
C ALA A 18 -24.80 -10.15 8.62
N ALA A 19 -23.57 -9.71 8.96
CA ALA A 19 -23.21 -8.29 8.95
C ALA A 19 -23.20 -7.67 7.54
N LEU A 20 -22.74 -8.41 6.52
CA LEU A 20 -22.59 -7.92 5.15
C LEU A 20 -23.84 -7.23 4.56
N PRO A 21 -25.02 -7.88 4.46
CA PRO A 21 -26.19 -7.27 3.83
C PRO A 21 -26.68 -6.01 4.55
N HIS A 22 -26.39 -5.87 5.85
CA HIS A 22 -26.70 -4.67 6.59
C HIS A 22 -25.73 -3.53 6.24
N TYR A 23 -24.41 -3.80 6.22
CA TYR A 23 -23.42 -2.80 5.79
C TYR A 23 -23.62 -2.37 4.33
N GLU A 24 -24.00 -3.27 3.41
CA GLU A 24 -24.20 -2.94 2.00
C GLU A 24 -25.27 -1.85 1.78
N LYS A 25 -26.35 -1.88 2.55
CA LYS A 25 -27.42 -0.87 2.47
C LYS A 25 -26.97 0.53 2.91
N LEU A 26 -25.87 0.61 3.65
CA LEU A 26 -25.34 1.85 4.21
C LEU A 26 -24.29 2.52 3.32
N THR A 27 -23.93 1.89 2.19
CA THR A 27 -22.88 2.38 1.26
C THR A 27 -23.16 3.74 0.63
N THR A 28 -24.39 4.23 0.71
CA THR A 28 -24.82 5.54 0.18
C THR A 28 -25.39 6.48 1.25
N SER A 29 -25.35 6.07 2.52
CA SER A 29 -25.94 6.82 3.65
C SER A 29 -24.87 7.46 4.54
N GLY A 30 -25.22 8.53 5.26
CA GLY A 30 -24.31 9.22 6.19
C GLY A 30 -23.35 10.20 5.51
N SER A 31 -22.40 10.71 6.29
CA SER A 31 -21.33 11.59 5.78
C SER A 31 -20.39 10.84 4.83
N ALA A 32 -19.51 11.55 4.10
CA ALA A 32 -18.55 10.88 3.24
C ALA A 32 -17.59 10.00 4.04
N LEU A 33 -17.18 10.46 5.23
CA LEU A 33 -16.34 9.69 6.14
C LEU A 33 -17.05 8.44 6.68
N ASP A 34 -18.35 8.53 7.02
CA ASP A 34 -19.13 7.36 7.43
C ASP A 34 -19.12 6.29 6.33
N ARG A 35 -19.33 6.69 5.07
CA ARG A 35 -19.31 5.76 3.93
C ARG A 35 -17.96 5.08 3.75
N VAL A 36 -16.85 5.79 4.00
CA VAL A 36 -15.51 5.17 4.00
C VAL A 36 -15.43 4.07 5.07
N GLY A 37 -15.89 4.35 6.29
CA GLY A 37 -15.95 3.36 7.37
C GLY A 37 -16.81 2.14 7.02
N ILE A 38 -17.94 2.34 6.33
CA ILE A 38 -18.79 1.26 5.82
C ILE A 38 -18.04 0.42 4.77
N HIS A 39 -17.33 1.04 3.82
CA HIS A 39 -16.51 0.30 2.85
C HIS A 39 -15.41 -0.53 3.53
N GLN A 40 -14.75 0.01 4.56
CA GLN A 40 -13.77 -0.74 5.34
C GLN A 40 -14.39 -1.92 6.09
N ALA A 41 -15.60 -1.75 6.66
CA ALA A 41 -16.31 -2.84 7.32
C ALA A 41 -16.70 -3.96 6.34
N LEU A 42 -17.17 -3.60 5.14
CA LEU A 42 -17.45 -4.56 4.06
C LEU A 42 -16.18 -5.29 3.62
N ALA A 43 -15.05 -4.59 3.52
CA ALA A 43 -13.76 -5.20 3.21
C ALA A 43 -13.36 -6.25 4.25
N ARG A 44 -13.38 -5.88 5.55
CA ARG A 44 -13.05 -6.80 6.65
C ARG A 44 -13.98 -8.01 6.69
N CYS A 45 -15.29 -7.81 6.55
CA CYS A 45 -16.26 -8.92 6.56
C CYS A 45 -15.95 -9.92 5.43
N ASN A 46 -15.69 -9.43 4.22
CA ASN A 46 -15.34 -10.29 3.09
C ASN A 46 -14.01 -11.01 3.30
N GLU A 47 -12.99 -10.33 3.84
CA GLU A 47 -11.72 -10.94 4.21
C GLU A 47 -11.92 -12.10 5.22
N LYS A 48 -12.69 -11.87 6.29
CA LYS A 48 -12.97 -12.90 7.31
C LYS A 48 -13.76 -14.09 6.78
N LEU A 49 -14.50 -13.91 5.69
CA LEU A 49 -15.22 -14.97 4.97
C LEU A 49 -14.37 -15.63 3.86
N GLY A 50 -13.10 -15.25 3.70
CA GLY A 50 -12.21 -15.77 2.66
C GLY A 50 -12.51 -15.24 1.25
N ARG A 51 -13.36 -14.22 1.13
CA ARG A 51 -13.78 -13.61 -0.15
C ARG A 51 -12.85 -12.45 -0.53
N LEU A 52 -11.57 -12.76 -0.73
CA LEU A 52 -10.52 -11.74 -0.90
C LEU A 52 -10.82 -10.77 -2.05
N LYS A 53 -11.30 -11.24 -3.20
CA LYS A 53 -11.62 -10.36 -4.34
C LYS A 53 -12.73 -9.36 -4.04
N ASP A 54 -13.73 -9.76 -3.27
CA ASP A 54 -14.77 -8.85 -2.79
C ASP A 54 -14.18 -7.86 -1.79
N GLY A 55 -13.35 -8.34 -0.85
CA GLY A 55 -12.61 -7.51 0.09
C GLY A 55 -11.79 -6.42 -0.60
N GLY A 56 -11.00 -6.80 -1.60
CA GLY A 56 -10.18 -5.88 -2.39
C GLY A 56 -10.98 -4.83 -3.15
N ARG A 57 -12.17 -5.17 -3.68
CA ARG A 57 -13.07 -4.19 -4.30
C ARG A 57 -13.57 -3.15 -3.30
N TRP A 58 -13.87 -3.58 -2.07
CA TRP A 58 -14.29 -2.66 -1.00
C TRP A 58 -13.14 -1.81 -0.48
N ARG A 59 -11.93 -2.36 -0.36
CA ARG A 59 -10.71 -1.60 -0.05
C ARG A 59 -10.42 -0.53 -1.10
N ARG A 60 -10.56 -0.86 -2.40
CA ARG A 60 -10.46 0.13 -3.50
C ARG A 60 -11.45 1.28 -3.28
N LYS A 61 -12.72 0.98 -2.97
CA LYS A 61 -13.74 2.01 -2.69
C LYS A 61 -13.45 2.84 -1.44
N ALA A 62 -12.88 2.24 -0.39
CA ALA A 62 -12.44 2.98 0.80
C ALA A 62 -11.29 3.95 0.44
N GLY A 63 -10.29 3.48 -0.31
CA GLY A 63 -9.20 4.32 -0.82
C GLY A 63 -9.69 5.49 -1.69
N GLN A 64 -10.60 5.21 -2.63
CA GLN A 64 -11.25 6.25 -3.44
C GLN A 64 -12.02 7.26 -2.56
N GLY A 65 -12.71 6.77 -1.53
CA GLY A 65 -13.46 7.61 -0.60
C GLY A 65 -12.55 8.57 0.18
N TYR A 66 -11.42 8.09 0.73
CA TYR A 66 -10.44 8.94 1.40
C TYR A 66 -9.86 10.02 0.46
N VAL A 67 -9.52 9.66 -0.79
CA VAL A 67 -9.01 10.63 -1.78
C VAL A 67 -10.05 11.72 -2.07
N ALA A 68 -11.34 11.39 -2.03
CA ALA A 68 -12.43 12.31 -2.33
C ALA A 68 -12.85 13.22 -1.16
N LEU A 69 -12.41 12.95 0.07
CA LEU A 69 -12.70 13.81 1.22
C LEU A 69 -12.10 15.21 1.02
N SER A 70 -12.83 16.23 1.47
CA SER A 70 -12.32 17.60 1.54
C SER A 70 -11.38 17.77 2.74
N ASP A 71 -10.59 18.85 2.73
CA ASP A 71 -9.70 19.17 3.84
C ASP A 71 -10.47 19.60 5.12
N ASP A 72 -11.73 20.02 4.98
CA ASP A 72 -12.63 20.28 6.12
C ASP A 72 -13.13 18.98 6.79
N GLU A 73 -13.21 17.89 6.02
CA GLU A 73 -13.61 16.57 6.52
C GLU A 73 -12.43 15.82 7.15
N MET A 74 -11.24 15.93 6.54
CA MET A 74 -10.02 15.29 7.01
C MET A 74 -8.79 15.96 6.40
N ALA A 75 -7.74 16.18 7.20
CA ALA A 75 -6.51 16.78 6.72
C ALA A 75 -5.91 15.98 5.55
N ARG A 76 -5.33 16.70 4.58
CA ARG A 76 -4.88 16.09 3.31
C ARG A 76 -3.85 14.98 3.51
N ASP A 77 -2.87 15.21 4.37
CA ASP A 77 -1.83 14.24 4.71
C ASP A 77 -2.42 12.96 5.32
N GLU A 78 -3.34 13.11 6.27
CA GLU A 78 -4.03 11.99 6.91
C GLU A 78 -4.84 11.17 5.90
N ARG A 79 -5.70 11.81 5.10
CA ARG A 79 -6.53 11.07 4.12
C ARG A 79 -5.70 10.44 3.00
N GLN A 80 -4.58 11.05 2.61
CA GLN A 80 -3.67 10.47 1.61
C GLN A 80 -2.96 9.23 2.16
N TYR A 81 -2.53 9.24 3.42
CA TYR A 81 -1.93 8.08 4.06
C TYR A 81 -2.94 6.94 4.25
N LEU A 82 -4.16 7.25 4.70
CA LEU A 82 -5.22 6.24 4.85
C LEU A 82 -5.63 5.66 3.49
N ALA A 83 -5.75 6.49 2.45
CA ALA A 83 -5.98 6.02 1.08
C ALA A 83 -4.86 5.07 0.62
N LEU A 84 -3.59 5.39 0.91
CA LEU A 84 -2.44 4.58 0.55
C LEU A 84 -2.54 3.17 1.15
N VAL A 85 -2.87 3.09 2.44
CA VAL A 85 -3.07 1.81 3.15
C VAL A 85 -4.19 0.99 2.50
N GLU A 86 -5.32 1.62 2.19
CA GLU A 86 -6.44 0.93 1.55
C GLU A 86 -6.09 0.43 0.14
N TYR A 87 -5.40 1.25 -0.66
CA TYR A 87 -4.97 0.83 -2.00
C TYR A 87 -3.93 -0.28 -1.96
N ARG A 88 -2.95 -0.23 -1.04
CA ARG A 88 -1.99 -1.32 -0.83
C ARG A 88 -2.72 -2.63 -0.56
N ASN A 89 -3.64 -2.59 0.40
CA ASN A 89 -4.43 -3.75 0.77
C ASN A 89 -5.34 -4.23 -0.38
N ALA A 90 -5.87 -3.31 -1.21
CA ALA A 90 -6.67 -3.64 -2.39
C ALA A 90 -5.85 -4.37 -3.47
N VAL A 91 -4.66 -3.88 -3.80
CA VAL A 91 -3.82 -4.51 -4.84
C VAL A 91 -3.27 -5.88 -4.43
N GLN A 92 -3.11 -6.12 -3.12
CA GLN A 92 -2.80 -7.45 -2.59
C GLN A 92 -3.97 -8.43 -2.79
N ASP A 93 -5.17 -8.04 -2.38
CA ASP A 93 -6.37 -8.88 -2.45
C ASP A 93 -6.82 -9.16 -3.90
N LEU A 94 -6.54 -8.24 -4.81
CA LEU A 94 -6.93 -8.32 -6.22
C LEU A 94 -5.87 -8.97 -7.11
N HIS A 95 -4.89 -9.68 -6.54
CA HIS A 95 -3.90 -10.39 -7.35
C HIS A 95 -4.58 -11.40 -8.31
N GLY A 96 -4.24 -11.31 -9.60
CA GLY A 96 -4.86 -12.11 -10.65
C GLY A 96 -6.31 -11.73 -11.01
N ASP A 97 -6.85 -10.64 -10.45
CA ASP A 97 -8.13 -10.08 -10.86
C ASP A 97 -7.97 -9.18 -12.11
N ALA A 98 -8.98 -9.17 -12.99
CA ALA A 98 -8.94 -8.39 -14.23
C ALA A 98 -8.89 -6.87 -13.98
N SER A 99 -9.35 -6.41 -12.81
CA SER A 99 -9.31 -4.99 -12.42
C SER A 99 -7.93 -4.54 -11.94
N LEU A 100 -7.00 -5.45 -11.61
CA LEU A 100 -5.72 -5.12 -10.99
C LEU A 100 -4.92 -4.04 -11.74
N PRO A 101 -4.81 -4.02 -13.09
CA PRO A 101 -4.06 -2.98 -13.78
C PRO A 101 -4.61 -1.56 -13.57
N GLU A 102 -5.92 -1.43 -13.37
CA GLU A 102 -6.56 -0.14 -13.07
C GLU A 102 -6.29 0.27 -11.63
N VAL A 103 -6.49 -0.63 -10.68
CA VAL A 103 -6.25 -0.38 -9.25
C VAL A 103 -4.78 -0.09 -8.97
N ALA A 104 -3.86 -0.74 -9.69
CA ALA A 104 -2.43 -0.48 -9.60
C ALA A 104 -2.07 0.95 -10.02
N LYS A 105 -2.79 1.55 -10.98
CA LYS A 105 -2.59 2.95 -11.38
C LYS A 105 -3.07 3.92 -10.29
N GLU A 106 -4.21 3.63 -9.68
CA GLU A 106 -4.74 4.41 -8.55
C GLU A 106 -3.78 4.35 -7.36
N TYR A 107 -3.31 3.14 -7.01
CA TYR A 107 -2.29 2.94 -6.00
C TYR A 107 -1.00 3.72 -6.31
N ALA A 108 -0.48 3.62 -7.54
CA ALA A 108 0.71 4.35 -7.96
C ALA A 108 0.57 5.86 -7.82
N ALA A 109 -0.61 6.41 -8.09
CA ALA A 109 -0.89 7.84 -7.98
C ALA A 109 -0.86 8.31 -6.51
N VAL A 110 -1.56 7.59 -5.62
CA VAL A 110 -1.58 7.91 -4.18
C VAL A 110 -0.19 7.70 -3.56
N LEU A 111 0.50 6.64 -3.94
CA LEU A 111 1.86 6.36 -3.50
C LEU A 111 2.82 7.47 -3.88
N LYS A 112 2.74 7.97 -5.13
CA LYS A 112 3.58 9.07 -5.61
C LYS A 112 3.41 10.33 -4.75
N ASP A 113 2.17 10.68 -4.41
CA ASP A 113 1.87 11.85 -3.59
C ASP A 113 2.40 11.68 -2.16
N ASN A 114 2.23 10.50 -1.54
CA ASN A 114 2.77 10.22 -0.21
C ASN A 114 4.30 10.18 -0.19
N PHE A 115 4.94 9.70 -1.25
CA PHE A 115 6.40 9.65 -1.39
C PHE A 115 7.02 10.98 -1.84
N SER A 116 6.25 12.05 -2.03
CA SER A 116 6.80 13.31 -2.54
C SER A 116 7.84 13.94 -1.60
N GLY A 117 7.73 13.65 -0.29
CA GLY A 117 8.68 14.08 0.74
C GLY A 117 9.88 13.13 0.93
N GLY A 118 9.94 12.01 0.22
CA GLY A 118 10.92 10.94 0.42
C GLY A 118 10.31 9.66 1.00
N ALA A 119 11.17 8.66 1.25
CA ALA A 119 10.76 7.34 1.76
C ALA A 119 10.83 7.23 3.30
N GLU A 120 11.26 8.29 3.99
CA GLU A 120 11.34 8.34 5.45
C GLU A 120 9.95 8.14 6.08
N GLY A 121 9.84 7.24 7.04
CA GLY A 121 8.55 6.85 7.64
C GLY A 121 7.67 5.95 6.75
N LEU A 122 8.06 5.69 5.50
CA LEU A 122 7.32 4.88 4.52
C LEU A 122 8.12 3.68 3.99
N THR A 123 9.15 3.23 4.71
CA THR A 123 10.05 2.16 4.24
C THR A 123 9.32 0.86 3.94
N HIS A 124 8.38 0.44 4.79
CA HIS A 124 7.53 -0.73 4.51
C HIS A 124 6.75 -0.57 3.21
N GLU A 125 6.15 0.61 3.00
CA GLU A 125 5.32 0.90 1.83
C GLU A 125 6.15 0.93 0.54
N GLY A 126 7.34 1.51 0.59
CA GLY A 126 8.25 1.56 -0.56
C GLY A 126 8.81 0.20 -0.95
N LEU A 127 9.16 -0.64 0.02
CA LEU A 127 9.54 -2.03 -0.23
C LEU A 127 8.38 -2.83 -0.82
N PHE A 128 7.16 -2.66 -0.28
CA PHE A 128 5.97 -3.28 -0.83
C PHE A 128 5.73 -2.86 -2.29
N ALA A 129 5.72 -1.56 -2.57
CA ALA A 129 5.53 -1.01 -3.91
C ALA A 129 6.57 -1.57 -4.89
N GLY A 130 7.84 -1.56 -4.46
CA GLY A 130 8.96 -2.12 -5.20
C GLY A 130 8.73 -3.57 -5.60
N ALA A 131 8.35 -4.42 -4.65
CA ALA A 131 8.05 -5.83 -4.90
C ALA A 131 6.82 -6.02 -5.80
N PHE A 132 5.76 -5.24 -5.55
CA PHE A 132 4.49 -5.31 -6.28
C PHE A 132 4.66 -4.94 -7.75
N PHE A 133 5.21 -3.76 -8.06
CA PHE A 133 5.40 -3.33 -9.45
C PHE A 133 6.40 -4.22 -10.19
N ARG A 134 7.39 -4.78 -9.49
CA ARG A 134 8.31 -5.77 -10.07
C ARG A 134 7.57 -7.04 -10.49
N ALA A 135 6.61 -7.52 -9.69
CA ALA A 135 5.79 -8.67 -10.04
C ALA A 135 4.84 -8.40 -11.22
N LEU A 136 4.41 -7.15 -11.40
CA LEU A 136 3.62 -6.71 -12.57
C LEU A 136 4.46 -6.47 -13.84
N GLY A 137 5.78 -6.56 -13.76
CA GLY A 137 6.68 -6.25 -14.87
C GLY A 137 6.93 -4.75 -15.08
N ASP A 138 6.39 -3.88 -14.23
CA ASP A 138 6.74 -2.46 -14.21
C ASP A 138 8.07 -2.26 -13.46
N HIS A 139 9.14 -2.66 -14.13
CA HIS A 139 10.49 -2.62 -13.58
C HIS A 139 11.01 -1.19 -13.36
N LEU A 140 10.48 -0.19 -14.08
CA LEU A 140 10.88 1.20 -13.90
C LEU A 140 10.35 1.75 -12.58
N THR A 141 9.06 1.57 -12.32
CA THR A 141 8.43 2.00 -11.06
C THR A 141 9.00 1.21 -9.88
N ALA A 142 9.21 -0.10 -10.05
CA ALA A 142 9.85 -0.93 -9.03
C ALA A 142 11.26 -0.44 -8.66
N ALA A 143 12.09 -0.15 -9.65
CA ALA A 143 13.46 0.33 -9.43
C ALA A 143 13.47 1.62 -8.62
N LYS A 144 12.57 2.57 -8.93
CA LYS A 144 12.44 3.83 -8.20
C LYS A 144 12.16 3.59 -6.72
N TYR A 145 11.06 2.89 -6.40
CA TYR A 145 10.66 2.74 -5.00
C TYR A 145 11.63 1.88 -4.18
N LEU A 146 12.23 0.84 -4.79
CA LEU A 146 13.28 0.07 -4.13
C LEU A 146 14.52 0.91 -3.84
N PHE A 147 14.97 1.72 -4.81
CA PHE A 147 16.16 2.56 -4.66
C PHE A 147 15.96 3.64 -3.61
N ASP A 148 14.88 4.43 -3.72
CA ASP A 148 14.61 5.54 -2.80
C ASP A 148 14.43 5.04 -1.36
N THR A 149 13.79 3.87 -1.20
CA THR A 149 13.64 3.23 0.11
C THR A 149 14.95 2.71 0.66
N ALA A 150 15.80 2.13 -0.20
CA ALA A 150 17.13 1.68 0.20
C ALA A 150 18.01 2.84 0.65
N GLU A 151 17.95 4.01 -0.02
CA GLU A 151 18.67 5.22 0.44
C GLU A 151 18.23 5.60 1.86
N ALA A 152 16.92 5.71 2.12
CA ALA A 152 16.41 6.03 3.47
C ALA A 152 16.81 4.99 4.53
N MET A 153 16.78 3.70 4.19
CA MET A 153 17.21 2.64 5.10
C MET A 153 18.74 2.63 5.31
N SER A 154 19.54 3.06 4.32
CA SER A 154 21.01 3.08 4.41
C SER A 154 21.52 4.09 5.44
N GLU A 155 20.89 5.25 5.54
CA GLU A 155 21.20 6.28 6.53
C GLU A 155 20.94 5.75 7.95
N GLN A 156 19.81 5.07 8.14
CA GLN A 156 19.46 4.41 9.39
C GLN A 156 20.44 3.29 9.73
N ALA A 157 20.73 2.39 8.78
CA ALA A 157 21.65 1.27 8.98
C ALA A 157 23.07 1.72 9.38
N THR A 158 23.52 2.84 8.80
CA THR A 158 24.86 3.40 9.10
C THR A 158 24.90 4.01 10.50
N THR A 159 23.80 4.63 10.96
CA THR A 159 23.73 5.30 12.25
C THR A 159 23.51 4.32 13.42
N THR A 160 22.66 3.31 13.23
CA THR A 160 22.28 2.37 14.31
C THR A 160 23.25 1.21 14.47
N GLY A 161 24.00 0.85 13.41
CA GLY A 161 24.82 -0.36 13.39
C GLY A 161 24.02 -1.67 13.37
N ASP A 162 22.70 -1.60 13.10
CA ASP A 162 21.84 -2.78 13.03
C ASP A 162 22.18 -3.64 11.80
N ALA A 163 22.71 -4.85 12.05
CA ALA A 163 23.11 -5.79 11.02
C ALA A 163 21.94 -6.29 10.17
N ASN A 164 20.76 -6.51 10.77
CA ASN A 164 19.59 -6.96 10.04
C ASN A 164 19.07 -5.85 9.11
N LEU A 165 19.08 -4.61 9.59
CA LEU A 165 18.72 -3.45 8.77
C LEU A 165 19.71 -3.27 7.62
N ARG A 166 21.02 -3.40 7.89
CA ARG A 166 22.07 -3.35 6.85
C ARG A 166 21.84 -4.41 5.77
N GLU A 167 21.57 -5.66 6.16
CA GLU A 167 21.32 -6.76 5.23
C GLU A 167 20.05 -6.54 4.39
N ALA A 168 18.97 -6.05 5.02
CA ALA A 168 17.74 -5.69 4.32
C ALA A 168 17.97 -4.54 3.32
N THR A 169 18.75 -3.53 3.69
CA THR A 169 19.11 -2.40 2.81
C THR A 169 19.92 -2.87 1.60
N ILE A 170 20.92 -3.74 1.82
CA ILE A 170 21.71 -4.35 0.74
C ILE A 170 20.79 -5.08 -0.24
N LEU A 171 19.88 -5.91 0.28
CA LEU A 171 18.93 -6.64 -0.56
C LEU A 171 18.01 -5.69 -1.35
N ALA A 172 17.55 -4.59 -0.74
CA ALA A 172 16.73 -3.59 -1.43
C ALA A 172 17.48 -2.95 -2.61
N TYR A 173 18.75 -2.57 -2.43
CA TYR A 173 19.59 -2.07 -3.53
C TYR A 173 19.82 -3.11 -4.63
N GLU A 174 20.08 -4.37 -4.29
CA GLU A 174 20.24 -5.43 -5.28
C GLU A 174 18.97 -5.66 -6.10
N ARG A 175 17.80 -5.58 -5.47
CA ARG A 175 16.51 -5.65 -6.16
C ARG A 175 16.25 -4.41 -7.02
N ALA A 176 16.65 -3.23 -6.55
CA ALA A 176 16.59 -1.99 -7.33
C ALA A 176 17.48 -2.10 -8.58
N MET A 177 18.70 -2.63 -8.45
CA MET A 177 19.64 -2.88 -9.54
C MET A 177 19.06 -3.83 -10.60
N ASP A 178 18.51 -4.98 -10.19
CA ASP A 178 17.87 -5.95 -11.10
C ASP A 178 16.72 -5.29 -11.89
N SER A 179 15.86 -4.55 -11.20
CA SER A 179 14.73 -3.86 -11.81
C SER A 179 15.18 -2.73 -12.75
N ALA A 180 16.16 -1.92 -12.33
CA ALA A 180 16.72 -0.85 -13.15
C ALA A 180 17.36 -1.39 -14.43
N THR A 181 18.07 -2.52 -14.35
CA THR A 181 18.67 -3.19 -15.50
C THR A 181 17.60 -3.62 -16.50
N LYS A 182 16.52 -4.28 -16.03
CA LYS A 182 15.39 -4.69 -16.87
C LYS A 182 14.63 -3.52 -17.49
N ALA A 183 14.60 -2.37 -16.80
CA ALA A 183 14.00 -1.14 -17.28
C ALA A 183 14.93 -0.33 -18.22
N GLY A 184 16.14 -0.81 -18.55
CA GLY A 184 17.10 -0.08 -19.38
C GLY A 184 17.75 1.13 -18.69
N ARG A 185 17.71 1.20 -17.36
CA ARG A 185 18.27 2.26 -16.52
C ARG A 185 19.63 1.88 -15.96
N ALA A 186 20.61 1.75 -16.85
CA ALA A 186 21.99 1.36 -16.49
C ALA A 186 22.72 2.39 -15.61
N ASP A 187 22.28 3.64 -15.62
CA ASP A 187 22.67 4.68 -14.66
C ASP A 187 22.28 4.29 -13.23
N VAL A 188 20.99 4.05 -12.99
CA VAL A 188 20.46 3.69 -11.67
C VAL A 188 21.00 2.34 -11.20
N ALA A 189 21.09 1.35 -12.10
CA ALA A 189 21.61 0.03 -11.77
C ALA A 189 23.05 0.09 -11.22
N ARG A 190 23.92 0.89 -11.84
CA ARG A 190 25.31 1.06 -11.38
C ARG A 190 25.39 1.74 -10.02
N VAL A 191 24.56 2.75 -9.77
CA VAL A 191 24.52 3.43 -8.46
C VAL A 191 24.03 2.45 -7.38
N ALA A 192 22.95 1.72 -7.62
CA ALA A 192 22.43 0.72 -6.70
C ALA A 192 23.48 -0.36 -6.38
N GLN A 193 24.21 -0.83 -7.39
CA GLN A 193 25.30 -1.78 -7.22
C GLN A 193 26.41 -1.23 -6.31
N MET A 194 26.83 0.01 -6.54
CA MET A 194 27.86 0.68 -5.74
C MET A 194 27.42 0.83 -4.28
N ARG A 195 26.19 1.29 -4.04
CA ARG A 195 25.64 1.44 -2.69
C ARG A 195 25.57 0.11 -1.93
N ALA A 196 25.11 -0.95 -2.58
CA ALA A 196 25.09 -2.28 -1.99
C ALA A 196 26.50 -2.78 -1.67
N TYR A 197 27.49 -2.51 -2.52
CA TYR A 197 28.88 -2.87 -2.28
C TYR A 197 29.46 -2.11 -1.09
N ASP A 198 29.25 -0.80 -1.00
CA ASP A 198 29.77 0.04 0.09
C ASP A 198 29.24 -0.45 1.45
N LEU A 199 27.94 -0.75 1.54
CA LEU A 199 27.34 -1.29 2.77
C LEU A 199 27.89 -2.67 3.15
N LYS A 200 28.29 -3.51 2.19
CA LYS A 200 28.94 -4.81 2.47
C LYS A 200 30.35 -4.66 3.03
N GLN A 201 31.04 -3.55 2.74
CA GLN A 201 32.39 -3.27 3.26
C GLN A 201 32.37 -2.65 4.66
N MET A 202 31.22 -2.13 5.10
CA MET A 202 31.05 -1.68 6.48
C MET A 202 30.95 -2.91 7.39
N THR A 203 32.08 -3.28 8.01
CA THR A 203 32.15 -4.23 9.13
C THR A 203 31.73 -3.55 10.41
#